data_AF-A0A7X9DSC2-F1
#
_entry.id   AF-A0A7X9DSC2-F1
#
_cell.length_a   1.000
_cell.length_b   1.000
_cell.length_c   1.000
_cell.angle_alpha   90.00
_cell.angle_beta   90.00
_cell.angle_gamma   90.00
#
_symmetry.space_group_name_H-M   'P 1'
#
loop_
_entity.id
_entity.type
_entity.pdbx_description
1 polymer ?
#
loop_
_entity_poly.entity_id
_entity_poly.type
_entity_poly.pdbx_seq_one_letter_code
_entity_poly.pdbx_strand_id
1 'polypeptide(L)' 'MVKCPNCGRENDDSFRFCLDCGNVLRPGATSEKPAPAGPPPSPAEQPAPAPRPSRPATGAQARPASAIRPAAPPPTA' A
#
# COMPACT_ATOMS: atom_id res chain seq x y z
N MET A 1 -4.56 8.67 25.60
CA MET A 1 -5.36 8.94 24.39
C MET A 1 -5.10 10.37 23.96
N VAL A 2 -4.94 10.61 22.65
CA VAL A 2 -4.68 11.92 22.03
C VAL A 2 -5.80 12.27 21.05
N LYS A 3 -6.33 13.50 21.12
CA LYS A 3 -7.29 14.01 20.14
C LYS A 3 -6.55 14.66 18.97
N CYS A 4 -6.97 14.31 17.75
CA CYS A 4 -6.41 14.89 16.54
C CYS A 4 -6.75 16.38 16.46
N PRO A 5 -5.76 17.28 16.32
CA PRO A 5 -6.01 18.72 16.22
C PRO A 5 -6.64 19.14 14.89
N ASN A 6 -6.62 18.26 13.87
CA ASN A 6 -7.18 18.55 12.55
C ASN A 6 -8.65 18.13 12.40
N CYS A 7 -9.02 16.92 12.85
CA CYS A 7 -10.39 16.40 12.69
C CYS A 7 -11.12 16.09 14.01
N GLY A 8 -10.45 16.18 15.17
CA GLY A 8 -11.04 15.92 16.47
C GLY A 8 -11.16 14.45 16.88
N ARG A 9 -10.83 13.48 16.02
CA ARG A 9 -10.86 12.05 16.37
C ARG A 9 -9.92 11.75 17.53
N GLU A 10 -10.38 10.93 18.46
CA GLU A 10 -9.57 10.36 19.53
C GLU A 10 -8.74 9.16 19.01
N ASN A 11 -7.44 9.16 19.28
CA ASN A 11 -6.49 8.13 18.86
C ASN A 11 -5.64 7.69 20.07
N ASP A 12 -5.09 6.49 20.02
CA ASP A 12 -4.11 6.05 21.02
C ASP A 12 -2.79 6.84 20.90
N ASP A 13 -2.08 7.06 22.01
CA ASP A 13 -0.81 7.81 22.02
C ASP A 13 0.34 7.05 21.32
N SER A 14 0.15 5.77 21.02
CA SER A 14 1.08 4.96 20.24
C SER A 14 1.08 5.32 18.75
N PHE A 15 0.01 5.95 18.26
CA PHE A 15 -0.09 6.32 16.85
C PHE A 15 0.66 7.61 16.53
N ARG A 16 1.43 7.58 15.43
CA ARG A 16 2.14 8.77 14.92
C ARG A 16 1.24 9.69 14.09
N PHE A 17 0.24 9.12 13.43
CA PHE A 17 -0.68 9.79 12.51
C PHE A 17 -2.13 9.42 12.86
N CYS A 18 -3.07 10.31 12.55
CA CYS A 18 -4.49 10.07 12.78
C CYS A 18 -5.03 8.99 11.83
N LEU A 19 -5.77 8.03 12.37
CA LEU A 19 -6.38 6.94 11.60
C LEU A 19 -7.55 7.37 10.70
N ASP A 20 -7.99 8.62 10.77
CA ASP A 20 -9.10 9.13 9.96
C ASP A 20 -8.65 10.09 8.87
N CYS A 21 -7.86 11.11 9.24
CA CYS A 21 -7.46 12.19 8.34
C CYS A 21 -5.96 12.18 7.99
N GLY A 22 -5.17 11.31 8.63
CA GLY A 22 -3.73 11.22 8.39
C GLY A 22 -2.87 12.33 9.03
N ASN A 23 -3.46 13.30 9.73
CA ASN A 23 -2.69 14.37 10.38
C ASN A 23 -1.73 13.82 11.45
N VAL A 24 -0.54 14.42 11.55
CA VAL A 24 0.47 14.06 12.56
C VAL A 24 -0.07 14.33 13.97
N LEU A 25 -0.01 13.34 14.86
CA LEU A 25 -0.47 13.48 16.24
C LEU A 25 0.66 13.85 17.21
N ARG A 26 1.89 13.40 16.90
CA ARG A 26 3.08 13.60 17.74
C ARG A 26 4.22 14.20 16.90
N PRO A 27 4.49 15.51 17.01
CA PRO A 27 5.67 16.13 16.41
C PRO A 27 6.93 15.68 17.17
N GLY A 28 7.43 14.49 16.82
CA GLY A 28 8.60 13.87 17.44
C GLY A 28 9.24 12.77 16.56
N ALA A 29 8.93 12.75 15.26
CA ALA A 29 9.82 12.20 14.24
C ALA A 29 9.71 13.00 12.95
N THR A 30 9.82 14.31 13.07
CA THR A 30 10.93 14.92 12.36
C THR A 30 12.17 14.18 12.91
N SER A 31 12.81 13.24 12.21
CA SER A 31 13.47 13.53 10.95
C SER A 31 13.77 15.02 10.91
N GLU A 32 14.60 15.46 11.87
CA GLU A 32 15.67 16.38 11.51
C GLU A 32 16.17 15.86 10.18
N LYS A 33 15.80 16.56 9.11
CA LYS A 33 16.43 16.44 7.82
C LYS A 33 17.92 16.34 8.13
N PRO A 34 18.59 15.18 7.94
CA PRO A 34 20.04 15.23 7.83
C PRO A 34 20.29 16.30 6.77
N ALA A 35 21.13 17.28 7.08
CA ALA A 35 21.58 18.26 6.11
C ALA A 35 21.78 17.54 4.76
N PRO A 36 21.33 18.10 3.62
CA PRO A 36 21.37 17.39 2.35
C PRO A 36 22.80 16.89 2.13
N ALA A 37 23.00 15.59 2.34
CA ALA A 37 24.29 14.95 2.25
C ALA A 37 24.58 14.75 0.76
N GLY A 38 24.91 15.86 0.08
CA GLY A 38 25.11 15.89 -1.35
C GLY A 38 23.94 15.35 -2.18
N PRO A 39 24.06 15.38 -3.51
CA PRO A 39 23.25 14.48 -4.34
C PRO A 39 23.54 13.03 -3.90
N PRO A 40 22.54 12.13 -3.90
CA PRO A 40 22.83 10.70 -3.77
C PRO A 40 23.87 10.31 -4.83
N PRO A 41 24.77 9.34 -4.59
CA PRO A 41 25.58 8.80 -5.68
C PRO A 41 24.61 8.39 -6.78
N SER A 42 24.85 8.96 -7.96
CA SER A 42 24.03 8.78 -9.16
C SER A 42 23.64 7.30 -9.31
N PRO A 43 22.39 6.94 -9.62
CA PRO A 43 21.99 5.57 -9.96
C PRO A 43 22.66 5.00 -11.23
N ALA A 44 23.75 5.59 -11.71
CA ALA A 44 24.42 5.26 -12.96
C ALA A 44 25.24 3.94 -12.91
N GLU A 45 25.21 3.20 -11.80
CA GLU A 45 25.90 1.91 -11.71
C GLU A 45 25.02 0.79 -11.14
N GLN A 46 23.74 0.78 -11.53
CA GLN A 46 23.07 -0.50 -11.73
C GLN A 46 23.07 -0.77 -13.22
N PRO A 47 23.74 -1.83 -13.72
CA PRO A 47 23.55 -2.27 -15.09
C PRO A 47 22.05 -2.40 -15.31
N ALA A 48 21.51 -1.71 -16.32
CA ALA A 48 20.10 -1.77 -16.64
C ALA A 48 19.69 -3.25 -16.66
N PRO A 49 18.61 -3.66 -15.94
CA PRO A 49 18.16 -5.03 -16.03
C PRO A 49 17.92 -5.33 -17.50
N ALA A 50 18.52 -6.43 -17.98
CA ALA A 50 18.37 -6.87 -19.37
C ALA A 50 16.89 -6.78 -19.78
N PRO A 51 16.58 -6.37 -21.03
CA PRO A 51 15.21 -6.26 -21.49
C PRO A 51 14.51 -7.59 -21.20
N ARG A 52 13.46 -7.54 -20.38
CA ARG A 52 12.63 -8.72 -20.12
C ARG A 52 12.12 -9.18 -21.48
N PRO A 53 12.34 -10.45 -21.88
CA PRO A 53 11.75 -10.95 -23.11
C PRO A 53 10.23 -10.75 -23.00
N SER A 54 9.66 -10.09 -23.99
CA SER A 54 8.22 -9.88 -24.07
C SER A 54 7.55 -11.24 -24.09
N ARG A 55 6.76 -11.56 -23.06
CA ARG A 55 5.88 -12.73 -23.12
C ARG A 55 4.97 -12.54 -24.33
N PRO A 56 4.93 -13.46 -25.30
CA PRO A 56 3.97 -13.36 -26.39
C PRO A 56 2.56 -13.36 -25.78
N ALA A 57 1.70 -12.48 -26.29
CA ALA A 57 0.32 -12.29 -25.86
C ALA A 57 -0.61 -13.49 -26.21
N THR A 58 -0.04 -14.66 -26.52
CA THR A 58 -0.78 -15.90 -26.76
C THR A 58 -0.99 -16.62 -25.44
N GLY A 59 -1.90 -16.06 -24.63
CA GLY A 59 -2.27 -16.63 -23.34
C GLY A 59 -3.59 -16.09 -22.83
N ALA A 60 -4.52 -15.73 -23.72
CA ALA A 60 -5.92 -15.62 -23.38
C ALA A 60 -6.46 -17.05 -23.12
N GLN A 61 -6.12 -17.59 -21.96
CA GLN A 61 -6.80 -18.76 -21.43
C GLN A 61 -8.23 -18.30 -21.14
N ALA A 62 -9.13 -18.55 -22.10
CA ALA A 62 -10.55 -18.31 -21.92
C ALA A 62 -11.00 -18.99 -20.63
N ARG A 63 -11.55 -18.21 -19.69
CA ARG A 63 -12.20 -18.77 -18.51
C ARG A 63 -13.36 -19.63 -19.02
N PRO A 64 -13.40 -20.97 -18.81
CA PRO A 64 -14.57 -21.73 -19.18
C PRO A 64 -15.74 -21.24 -18.32
N ALA A 65 -16.84 -20.84 -18.96
CA ALA A 65 -18.04 -20.32 -18.30
C ALA A 65 -18.82 -21.37 -17.49
N SER A 66 -18.17 -22.45 -17.04
CA SER A 66 -18.84 -23.69 -16.67
C SER A 66 -18.69 -24.11 -15.21
N ALA A 67 -18.36 -23.18 -14.30
CA ALA A 67 -18.29 -23.48 -12.87
C ALA A 67 -19.06 -22.47 -12.01
N ILE A 68 -20.31 -22.19 -12.38
CA ILE A 68 -21.29 -21.69 -11.41
C ILE A 68 -21.82 -22.94 -10.69
N ARG A 69 -21.35 -23.20 -9.47
CA ARG A 69 -21.96 -24.22 -8.61
C ARG A 69 -23.35 -23.70 -8.22
N PRO A 70 -24.46 -24.40 -8.50
CA PRO A 70 -25.75 -24.02 -7.96
C PRO A 70 -25.70 -24.11 -6.43
N ALA A 71 -26.26 -23.11 -5.76
CA ALA A 71 -26.49 -23.16 -4.32
C ALA A 71 -27.48 -24.30 -4.03
N ALA A 72 -27.14 -25.17 -3.09
CA ALA A 72 -28.07 -26.18 -2.60
C ALA A 72 -29.26 -25.47 -1.89
N PRO A 73 -30.51 -25.90 -2.10
CA PRO A 73 -31.63 -25.36 -1.34
C PRO A 73 -31.48 -25.71 0.15
N PRO A 74 -31.98 -24.85 1.06
CA PRO A 74 -31.96 -25.16 2.49
C PRO A 74 -32.80 -26.42 2.79
N PRO A 75 -32.46 -27.20 3.83
CA PRO A 75 -33.27 -28.35 4.22
C PRO A 75 -34.65 -27.90 4.71
N THR A 76 -35.70 -28.55 4.22
CA THR A 76 -37.06 -28.41 4.75
C THR A 76 -37.13 -29.10 6.11
N ALA A 77 -37.73 -28.43 7.09
CA ALA A 77 -37.94 -28.93 8.46
C ALA A 77 -38.90 -30.12 8.52
#